data_AF-A0A974HUD9-F1
#
_entry.id   AF-A0A974HUD9-F1
#
_cell.length_a   1.000
_cell.length_b   1.000
_cell.length_c   1.000
_cell.angle_alpha   90.00
_cell.angle_beta   90.00
_cell.angle_gamma   90.00
#
_symmetry.space_group_name_H-M   'P 1'
#
loop_
_entity.id
_entity.type
_entity.pdbx_description
1 polymer ?
#
loop_
_entity_poly.entity_id
_entity_poly.type
_entity_poly.pdbx_seq_one_letter_code
_entity_poly.pdbx_strand_id
1 'polypeptide(L)'
;MTKLRSTVTNKIYSIKQFVNCNSIGIIYLIICSKCNKKYVGCTTRSLKERIREHINHINNTKCSNKTNTRHFMECNNSNLKYFSVQGIEHVKTGIRGGDIVPRLRKREVYWIFYLQTRLPLGFNFTFDVTSFV
;
A
#
# COMPACT_ATOMS: atom_id res chain seq x y z
N MET A 1 15.53 12.96 2.33
CA MET A 1 15.53 11.49 2.27
C MET A 1 14.50 10.98 3.27
N THR A 2 13.49 10.25 2.81
CA THR A 2 12.35 9.85 3.67
C THR A 2 12.64 8.48 4.30
N LYS A 3 12.31 8.29 5.57
CA LYS A 3 12.48 7.02 6.28
C LYS A 3 11.13 6.35 6.52
N LEU A 4 11.08 5.03 6.36
CA LEU A 4 9.96 4.18 6.72
C LEU A 4 10.35 3.31 7.91
N ARG A 5 9.55 3.31 8.97
CA ARG A 5 9.72 2.38 10.10
C ARG A 5 8.65 1.28 10.04
N SER A 6 9.07 0.01 10.04
CA SER A 6 8.15 -1.10 10.28
C SER A 6 7.67 -1.03 11.73
N THR A 7 6.35 -1.08 11.93
CA THR A 7 5.75 -1.09 13.27
C THR A 7 5.88 -2.43 13.96
N VAL A 8 6.23 -3.47 13.21
CA VAL A 8 6.31 -4.84 13.73
C VAL A 8 7.77 -5.23 14.01
N THR A 9 8.66 -5.01 13.05
CA THR A 9 10.07 -5.42 13.18
C THR A 9 10.97 -4.32 13.73
N ASN A 10 10.44 -3.09 13.91
CA ASN A 10 11.19 -1.87 14.24
C ASN A 10 12.33 -1.50 13.27
N LYS A 11 12.47 -2.23 12.15
CA LYS A 11 13.46 -1.94 11.11
C LYS A 11 13.12 -0.63 10.39
N ILE A 12 14.17 0.13 10.08
CA ILE A 12 14.08 1.39 9.35
C ILE A 12 14.58 1.16 7.92
N TYR A 13 13.75 1.52 6.94
CA TYR A 13 14.04 1.47 5.53
C TYR A 13 14.21 2.89 4.99
N SER A 14 15.34 3.17 4.34
CA SER A 14 15.61 4.46 3.74
C SER A 14 15.04 4.53 2.33
N ILE A 15 14.07 5.41 2.10
CA ILE A 15 13.48 5.67 0.79
C ILE A 15 14.37 6.67 0.07
N LYS A 16 15.17 6.16 -0.86
CA LYS A 16 16.15 6.94 -1.65
C LYS A 16 15.52 7.66 -2.84
N GLN A 17 14.33 7.24 -3.25
CA GLN A 17 13.67 7.70 -4.46
C GLN A 17 12.62 8.76 -4.13
N PHE A 18 12.52 9.78 -4.98
CA PHE A 18 11.45 10.76 -4.89
C PHE A 18 10.17 10.19 -5.49
N VAL A 19 9.09 10.19 -4.71
CA VAL A 19 7.76 9.78 -5.13
C VAL A 19 6.80 10.91 -4.83
N ASN A 20 6.06 11.35 -5.85
CA ASN A 20 5.01 12.35 -5.73
C ASN A 20 3.65 11.76 -6.15
N CYS A 21 2.60 12.56 -6.05
CA CYS A 21 1.24 12.13 -6.37
C CYS A 21 1.04 11.75 -7.85
N ASN A 22 1.88 12.27 -8.76
CA ASN A 22 1.81 12.00 -10.20
C ASN A 22 2.68 10.81 -10.63
N SER A 23 3.45 10.22 -9.71
CA SER A 23 4.33 9.10 -10.03
C SER A 23 3.52 7.84 -10.33
N ILE A 24 3.95 7.08 -11.34
CA ILE A 24 3.37 5.80 -11.78
C ILE A 24 4.31 4.65 -11.43
N GLY A 25 3.83 3.41 -11.49
CA GLY A 25 4.68 2.25 -11.17
C GLY A 25 5.15 2.26 -9.72
N ILE A 26 4.26 2.62 -8.80
CA ILE A 26 4.61 2.87 -7.40
C ILE A 26 4.16 1.71 -6.51
N ILE A 27 5.04 1.29 -5.61
CA ILE A 27 4.67 0.60 -4.38
C ILE A 27 4.43 1.65 -3.29
N TYR A 28 3.29 1.57 -2.64
CA TYR A 28 2.88 2.52 -1.61
C TYR A 28 2.38 1.79 -0.36
N LEU A 29 2.34 2.55 0.74
CA LEU A 29 1.73 2.18 1.99
C LEU A 29 0.47 3.00 2.23
N ILE A 30 -0.55 2.33 2.75
CA ILE A 30 -1.65 2.97 3.47
C ILE A 30 -1.43 2.68 4.95
N ILE A 31 -1.55 3.71 5.77
CA ILE A 31 -1.33 3.66 7.22
C ILE A 31 -2.62 4.09 7.90
N CYS A 32 -3.09 3.29 8.84
CA CYS A 32 -4.17 3.68 9.74
C CYS A 32 -3.57 4.31 11.00
N SER A 33 -3.63 5.63 11.12
CA SER A 33 -3.02 6.38 12.23
C SER A 33 -3.67 6.09 13.60
N LYS A 34 -4.86 5.44 13.63
CA LYS A 34 -5.53 5.04 14.87
C LYS A 34 -4.89 3.81 15.52
N CYS A 35 -4.52 2.81 14.72
CA CYS A 35 -3.97 1.54 15.22
C CYS A 35 -2.53 1.26 14.76
N ASN A 36 -1.94 2.15 13.96
CA ASN A 36 -0.61 2.05 13.38
C ASN A 36 -0.36 0.81 12.50
N LYS A 37 -1.42 0.09 12.12
CA LYS A 37 -1.36 -0.97 11.12
C LYS A 37 -1.13 -0.37 9.74
N LYS A 38 -0.56 -1.18 8.86
CA LYS A 38 -0.19 -0.79 7.50
C LYS A 38 -0.73 -1.76 6.47
N TYR A 39 -0.89 -1.27 5.25
CA TYR A 39 -1.20 -2.04 4.04
C TYR A 39 -0.23 -1.64 2.95
N VAL A 40 0.31 -2.62 2.26
CA VAL A 40 1.14 -2.42 1.06
C VAL A 40 0.26 -2.63 -0.16
N GLY A 41 0.36 -1.73 -1.13
CA GLY A 41 -0.27 -1.88 -2.44
C GLY A 41 0.66 -1.45 -3.58
N CYS A 42 0.37 -1.92 -4.79
CA CYS A 42 0.99 -1.44 -6.01
C CYS A 42 -0.01 -0.69 -6.93
N THR A 43 0.51 0.14 -7.83
CA THR A 43 -0.26 0.79 -8.90
C THR A 43 0.57 1.02 -10.16
N THR A 44 0.00 0.74 -11.33
CA THR A 44 0.53 1.16 -12.64
C THR A 44 0.05 2.56 -13.02
N ARG A 45 -1.08 3.01 -12.48
CA ARG A 45 -1.62 4.36 -12.64
C ARG A 45 -0.96 5.34 -11.68
N SER A 46 -1.27 6.63 -11.80
CA SER A 46 -0.70 7.62 -10.87
C SER A 46 -1.13 7.32 -9.43
N LEU A 47 -0.23 7.62 -8.49
CA LEU A 47 -0.51 7.44 -7.07
C LEU A 47 -1.78 8.19 -6.65
N LYS A 48 -1.97 9.43 -7.13
CA LYS A 48 -3.15 10.26 -6.84
C LYS A 48 -4.47 9.56 -7.22
N GLU A 49 -4.54 8.96 -8.41
CA GLU A 49 -5.74 8.26 -8.87
C GLU A 49 -6.04 7.04 -7.99
N ARG A 50 -5.00 6.26 -7.65
CA ARG A 50 -5.17 5.07 -6.80
C ARG A 50 -5.62 5.44 -5.39
N ILE A 51 -5.10 6.53 -4.84
CA ILE A 51 -5.49 7.02 -3.51
C ILE A 51 -6.92 7.56 -3.52
N ARG A 52 -7.32 8.29 -4.56
CA ARG A 52 -8.72 8.76 -4.68
C ARG A 52 -9.71 7.61 -4.68
N GLU A 53 -9.41 6.52 -5.38
CA GLU A 53 -10.26 5.32 -5.34
C GLU A 53 -10.38 4.74 -3.93
N HIS A 54 -9.26 4.62 -3.22
CA HIS A 54 -9.28 4.13 -1.83
C HIS A 54 -10.12 5.02 -0.92
N ILE A 55 -9.98 6.34 -1.04
CA ILE A 55 -10.80 7.31 -0.30
C ILE A 55 -12.29 7.14 -0.63
N ASN A 56 -12.63 7.04 -1.91
CA ASN A 56 -14.01 6.84 -2.36
C ASN A 56 -14.59 5.53 -1.81
N HIS A 57 -13.81 4.45 -1.79
CA HIS A 57 -14.25 3.18 -1.21
C HIS A 57 -14.43 3.27 0.31
N ILE A 58 -13.59 4.01 1.04
CA ILE A 58 -13.73 4.19 2.50
C ILE A 58 -15.00 4.99 2.83
N ASN A 59 -15.28 6.05 2.07
CA ASN A 59 -16.48 6.87 2.25
C ASN A 59 -17.77 6.14 1.87
N ASN A 60 -17.71 5.21 0.90
CA ASN A 60 -18.88 4.47 0.46
C ASN A 60 -19.02 3.15 1.22
N THR A 61 -19.89 3.11 2.22
CA THR A 61 -20.16 1.93 3.05
C THR A 61 -20.62 0.70 2.26
N LYS A 62 -21.14 0.89 1.04
CA LYS A 62 -21.54 -0.20 0.13
C LYS A 62 -20.34 -0.93 -0.52
N CYS A 63 -19.12 -0.39 -0.41
CA CYS A 63 -17.89 -0.97 -0.95
C CYS A 63 -17.08 -1.81 0.07
N SER A 64 -17.73 -2.30 1.13
CA SER A 64 -17.11 -2.99 2.27
C SER A 64 -16.32 -4.27 1.93
N ASN A 65 -16.50 -4.82 0.72
CA ASN A 65 -15.83 -6.05 0.28
C ASN A 65 -14.31 -5.89 0.05
N LYS A 66 -13.78 -4.66 0.03
CA LYS A 66 -12.33 -4.40 -0.10
C LYS A 66 -11.65 -4.37 1.27
N THR A 67 -10.50 -5.02 1.37
CA THR A 67 -9.82 -5.35 2.63
C THR A 67 -9.38 -4.13 3.43
N ASN A 68 -8.86 -3.12 2.75
CA ASN A 68 -8.55 -1.85 3.39
C ASN A 68 -9.79 -1.07 3.82
N THR A 69 -10.85 -0.99 2.99
CA THR A 69 -12.13 -0.36 3.35
C THR A 69 -12.72 -0.98 4.61
N ARG A 70 -12.76 -2.31 4.68
CA ARG A 70 -13.25 -3.05 5.84
C ARG A 70 -12.48 -2.69 7.11
N HIS A 71 -11.15 -2.61 7.05
CA HIS A 71 -10.34 -2.20 8.19
C HIS A 71 -10.71 -0.79 8.68
N PHE A 72 -10.84 0.20 7.80
CA PHE A 72 -11.19 1.56 8.21
C PHE A 72 -12.61 1.65 8.80
N MET A 73 -13.56 0.92 8.22
CA MET A 73 -14.92 0.80 8.76
C MET A 73 -14.91 0.24 10.19
N GLU A 74 -14.30 -0.93 10.40
CA GLU A 74 -14.27 -1.61 11.70
C GLU A 74 -13.40 -0.87 12.73
N CYS A 75 -12.25 -0.33 12.31
CA CYS A 75 -11.28 0.27 13.22
C CYS A 75 -11.69 1.69 13.64
N ASN A 76 -12.21 2.50 12.73
CA ASN A 76 -12.39 3.93 12.95
C ASN A 76 -13.66 4.53 12.33
N ASN A 77 -14.65 3.70 11.99
CA ASN A 77 -15.92 4.13 11.39
C ASN A 77 -15.69 4.93 10.09
N SER A 78 -14.76 4.47 9.25
CA SER A 78 -14.40 5.09 7.97
C SER A 78 -13.91 6.55 8.06
N ASN A 79 -13.34 6.94 9.19
CA ASN A 79 -12.85 8.30 9.38
C ASN A 79 -11.50 8.52 8.67
N LEU A 80 -11.52 9.31 7.59
CA LEU A 80 -10.35 9.65 6.77
C LEU A 80 -9.26 10.43 7.50
N LYS A 81 -9.53 11.02 8.68
CA LYS A 81 -8.49 11.63 9.53
C LYS A 81 -7.37 10.65 9.88
N TYR A 82 -7.69 9.35 9.94
CA TYR A 82 -6.71 8.29 10.23
C TYR A 82 -6.10 7.67 8.97
N PHE A 83 -6.46 8.13 7.77
CA PHE A 83 -5.96 7.62 6.51
C PHE A 83 -4.72 8.40 6.08
N SER A 84 -3.57 7.73 6.02
CA SER A 84 -2.31 8.30 5.55
C SER A 84 -1.68 7.42 4.48
N VAL A 85 -0.94 8.03 3.56
CA VAL A 85 -0.30 7.35 2.42
C VAL A 85 1.16 7.74 2.32
N GLN A 86 2.01 6.77 1.98
CA GLN A 86 3.42 6.98 1.69
C GLN A 86 3.87 6.15 0.49
N GLY A 87 4.45 6.77 -0.53
CA GLY A 87 5.15 6.05 -1.60
C GLY A 87 6.50 5.53 -1.10
N ILE A 88 6.80 4.25 -1.32
CA ILE A 88 7.99 3.59 -0.76
C ILE A 88 8.98 3.10 -1.81
N GLU A 89 8.52 2.83 -3.03
CA GLU A 89 9.38 2.41 -4.14
C GLU A 89 8.77 2.82 -5.48
N HIS A 90 9.61 3.36 -6.36
CA HIS A 90 9.29 3.61 -7.76
C HIS A 90 9.92 2.49 -8.61
N VAL A 91 9.09 1.57 -9.08
CA VAL A 91 9.51 0.46 -9.93
C VAL A 91 9.55 0.98 -11.36
N LYS A 92 10.69 0.79 -12.03
CA LYS A 92 10.87 1.19 -13.43
C LYS A 92 11.16 -0.02 -14.30
N THR A 93 10.80 0.07 -15.57
CA THR A 93 11.29 -0.86 -16.59
C THR A 93 12.77 -0.60 -16.85
N GLY A 94 13.50 -1.63 -17.28
CA GLY A 94 14.90 -1.45 -17.69
C GLY A 94 14.97 -0.73 -19.04
N ILE A 95 16.19 -0.45 -19.51
CA ILE A 95 16.42 0.17 -20.82
C ILE A 95 15.74 -0.63 -21.96
N ARG A 96 15.72 -1.97 -21.84
CA ARG A 96 15.08 -2.89 -22.79
C ARG A 96 13.55 -2.93 -22.70
N GLY A 97 12.93 -2.12 -21.85
CA GLY A 97 11.50 -2.13 -21.61
C GLY A 97 11.04 -3.39 -20.84
N GLY A 98 9.85 -3.88 -21.19
CA GLY A 98 9.21 -5.06 -20.60
C GLY A 98 7.97 -4.73 -19.77
N ASP A 99 7.20 -5.76 -19.42
CA ASP A 99 6.01 -5.60 -18.58
C ASP A 99 6.38 -5.23 -17.14
N ILE A 100 5.88 -4.09 -16.68
CA ILE A 100 6.09 -3.57 -15.32
C ILE A 100 5.21 -4.30 -14.29
N VAL A 101 4.09 -4.91 -14.69
CA VAL A 101 3.11 -5.50 -13.78
C VAL A 101 3.70 -6.66 -12.96
N PRO A 102 4.39 -7.66 -13.56
CA PRO A 102 5.01 -8.74 -12.79
C PRO A 102 6.07 -8.22 -11.81
N ARG A 103 6.80 -7.17 -12.20
CA ARG A 103 7.80 -6.53 -11.34
C ARG A 103 7.13 -5.85 -10.14
N LEU A 104 6.07 -5.08 -10.37
CA LEU A 104 5.29 -4.44 -9.31
C LEU A 104 4.76 -5.49 -8.32
N ARG A 105 4.15 -6.56 -8.81
CA ARG A 105 3.62 -7.64 -7.94
C ARG A 105 4.73 -8.30 -7.13
N LYS A 106 5.88 -8.61 -7.73
CA LYS A 106 7.02 -9.18 -7.00
C LYS A 106 7.52 -8.24 -5.90
N ARG A 107 7.58 -6.93 -6.17
CA ARG A 107 7.98 -5.92 -5.17
C ARG A 107 6.91 -5.70 -4.10
N GLU A 108 5.64 -5.76 -4.44
CA GLU A 108 4.51 -5.72 -3.50
C GLU A 108 4.62 -6.88 -2.49
N VAL A 109 4.79 -8.12 -2.96
CA VAL A 109 4.97 -9.29 -2.09
C VAL A 109 6.20 -9.16 -1.21
N TYR A 110 7.32 -8.69 -1.77
CA TYR A 110 8.53 -8.40 -1.00
C TYR A 110 8.23 -7.46 0.17
N TRP A 111 7.58 -6.32 -0.07
CA TRP A 111 7.29 -5.36 0.99
C TRP A 111 6.26 -5.87 2.00
N ILE A 112 5.23 -6.61 1.56
CA ILE A 112 4.26 -7.25 2.46
C ILE A 112 4.99 -8.18 3.46
N PHE A 113 5.93 -8.98 2.97
CA PHE A 113 6.71 -9.90 3.79
C PHE A 113 7.62 -9.15 4.78
N TYR A 114 8.43 -8.21 4.29
CA TYR A 114 9.43 -7.50 5.11
C TYR A 114 8.84 -6.49 6.10
N LEU A 115 7.67 -5.93 5.80
CA LEU A 115 6.96 -5.02 6.70
C LEU A 115 5.94 -5.72 7.60
N GLN A 116 5.68 -7.01 7.34
CA GLN A 116 4.69 -7.83 8.05
C GLN A 116 3.30 -7.18 8.08
N THR A 117 2.80 -6.77 6.91
CA THR A 117 1.51 -6.07 6.78
C THR A 117 0.32 -6.99 6.59
N ARG A 118 0.52 -8.31 6.65
CA ARG A 118 -0.59 -9.28 6.64
C ARG A 118 -1.36 -9.25 7.95
N LEU A 119 -2.64 -9.59 7.91
CA LEU A 119 -3.41 -9.86 9.12
C LEU A 119 -2.69 -10.94 9.98
N PRO A 120 -2.69 -10.80 11.32
CA PRO A 120 -3.34 -9.75 12.12
C PRO A 120 -2.50 -8.48 12.32
N LEU A 121 -1.22 -8.46 11.91
CA LEU A 121 -0.24 -7.41 12.22
C LEU A 121 -0.38 -6.16 11.34
N GLY A 122 -0.85 -6.32 10.11
CA GLY A 122 -1.32 -5.24 9.25
C GLY A 122 -2.76 -5.49 8.79
N PHE A 123 -3.11 -5.01 7.60
CA PHE A 123 -4.44 -5.23 6.99
C PHE A 123 -4.40 -5.58 5.50
N ASN A 124 -3.28 -6.12 5.00
CA ASN A 124 -3.30 -6.95 3.79
C ASN A 124 -3.94 -8.32 4.14
N PHE A 125 -4.93 -8.78 3.37
CA PHE A 125 -5.43 -10.16 3.52
C PHE A 125 -4.46 -11.18 2.94
N THR A 126 -4.60 -12.42 3.41
CA THR A 126 -3.87 -13.58 2.89
C THR A 126 -4.09 -13.79 1.37
N PHE A 127 -5.30 -13.49 0.88
CA PHE A 127 -5.68 -13.64 -0.53
C PHE A 127 -5.44 -12.38 -1.40
N ASP A 128 -5.12 -11.22 -0.81
CA ASP A 128 -4.79 -10.00 -1.57
C ASP A 128 -3.44 -10.12 -2.30
N VAL A 129 -2.60 -11.02 -1.83
CA VAL A 129 -1.46 -11.52 -2.61
C VAL A 129 -2.04 -12.53 -3.58
N THR A 130 -2.56 -12.05 -4.72
CA THR A 130 -3.04 -12.94 -5.77
C THR A 130 -1.90 -13.87 -6.18
N SER A 131 -2.05 -15.11 -5.72
CA SER A 131 -1.57 -16.39 -6.20
C SER A 131 -0.77 -16.31 -7.50
N PHE A 132 0.56 -16.44 -7.36
CA PHE A 132 1.36 -17.13 -8.36
C PHE A 132 1.56 -18.55 -7.85
N VAL A 133 0.55 -19.37 -8.08
CA VAL A 133 0.74 -20.77 -8.42
C VAL A 133 0.19 -20.92 -9.82
#